data_AF-E9AVA5-F1
#
_entry.id   AF-E9AVA5-F1
#
_cell.length_a   1.000
_cell.length_b   1.000
_cell.length_c   1.000
_cell.angle_alpha   90.00
_cell.angle_beta   90.00
_cell.angle_gamma   90.00
#
_symmetry.space_group_name_H-M   'P 1'
#
loop_
_entity.id
_entity.type
_entity.pdbx_description
1 polymer ?
#
loop_
_entity_poly.entity_id
_entity_poly.type
_entity_poly.pdbx_seq_one_letter_code
_entity_poly.pdbx_strand_id
1 'polypeptide(L)'
;MFRGRIELIIGPMFAGKTTELMRRVKREIYARRSCFVIKYSKDTRYDEHNVASHDQLMLRAQAAVSRLTEVQDTWKRFDVLAIDEGQFFSDLVDFCNTAADAGKVVMVSALDGDYRRKPFGQICELVPYCEAVDKLTAVCMMCHEQPACFTRRTVNVEQQELIGGADMYIATCRECYSKQQLPSIEEMRMQQMAIKEVEKRYLGMSSKKATTGPQTPEKPAGGWGTKTGVATLTTMATEGAASSGASAGMKSGRDPCELPDFTTEAPKYQRVEPTCKASAASSE
;
A
#
# COMPACT_ATOMS: atom_id res chain seq x y z
N MET A 1 12.63 -24.77 -5.01
CA MET A 1 11.28 -25.12 -4.54
C MET A 1 10.69 -23.88 -3.90
N PHE A 2 9.57 -23.36 -4.41
CA PHE A 2 8.92 -22.20 -3.78
C PHE A 2 8.37 -22.64 -2.43
N ARG A 3 8.68 -21.87 -1.38
CA ARG A 3 8.04 -22.07 -0.07
C ARG A 3 6.72 -21.33 -0.12
N GLY A 4 5.63 -22.08 0.01
CA GLY A 4 4.31 -21.50 0.18
C GLY A 4 4.24 -20.70 1.47
N ARG A 5 3.39 -19.68 1.48
CA ARG A 5 3.18 -18.79 2.63
C ARG A 5 1.91 -17.97 2.46
N ILE A 6 1.38 -17.47 3.55
CA ILE A 6 0.23 -16.58 3.65
C ILE A 6 0.69 -15.23 4.23
N GLU A 7 0.52 -14.16 3.45
CA GLU A 7 0.75 -12.78 3.86
C GLU A 7 -0.60 -12.07 4.00
N LEU A 8 -0.89 -11.49 5.18
CA LEU A 8 -2.15 -10.82 5.46
C LEU A 8 -1.93 -9.32 5.67
N ILE A 9 -2.61 -8.50 4.87
CA ILE A 9 -2.63 -7.04 4.94
C ILE A 9 -4.00 -6.63 5.48
N ILE A 10 -4.03 -6.09 6.69
CA ILE A 10 -5.25 -5.67 7.39
C ILE A 10 -5.21 -4.19 7.74
N GLY A 11 -6.33 -3.66 8.22
CA GLY A 11 -6.49 -2.26 8.59
C GLY A 11 -7.87 -1.72 8.22
N PRO A 12 -8.20 -0.49 8.63
CA PRO A 12 -9.50 0.10 8.33
C PRO A 12 -9.67 0.41 6.83
N MET A 13 -10.84 0.91 6.46
CA MET A 13 -11.03 1.55 5.16
C MET A 13 -10.05 2.74 5.01
N PHE A 14 -9.72 3.08 3.77
CA PHE A 14 -8.80 4.18 3.41
C PHE A 14 -7.33 4.01 3.83
N ALA A 15 -6.94 2.85 4.38
CA ALA A 15 -5.55 2.55 4.75
C ALA A 15 -4.65 2.10 3.58
N GLY A 16 -5.16 2.10 2.34
CA GLY A 16 -4.37 1.72 1.16
C GLY A 16 -4.08 0.22 1.01
N LYS A 17 -4.90 -0.66 1.59
CA LYS A 17 -4.70 -2.12 1.59
C LYS A 17 -4.59 -2.73 0.19
N THR A 18 -5.55 -2.44 -0.69
CA THR A 18 -5.52 -2.87 -2.11
C THR A 18 -4.28 -2.33 -2.82
N THR A 19 -3.86 -1.09 -2.53
CA THR A 19 -2.65 -0.50 -3.11
C THR A 19 -1.39 -1.26 -2.68
N GLU A 20 -1.28 -1.61 -1.39
CA GLU A 20 -0.17 -2.41 -0.87
C GLU A 20 -0.17 -3.83 -1.44
N LEU A 21 -1.35 -4.48 -1.54
CA LEU A 21 -1.50 -5.79 -2.18
C LEU A 21 -1.00 -5.74 -3.64
N MET A 22 -1.49 -4.77 -4.42
CA MET A 22 -1.08 -4.62 -5.81
C MET A 22 0.40 -4.28 -5.93
N ARG A 23 0.98 -3.48 -5.03
CA ARG A 23 2.43 -3.20 -4.99
C ARG A 23 3.23 -4.50 -4.81
N ARG A 24 2.80 -5.40 -3.93
CA ARG A 24 3.44 -6.73 -3.75
C ARG A 24 3.27 -7.60 -4.98
N VAL A 25 2.09 -7.62 -5.61
CA VAL A 25 1.87 -8.32 -6.88
C VAL A 25 2.80 -7.79 -7.98
N LYS A 26 2.97 -6.46 -8.10
CA LYS A 26 3.90 -5.86 -9.08
C LYS A 26 5.32 -6.37 -8.90
N ARG A 27 5.78 -6.47 -7.64
CA ARG A 27 7.11 -6.98 -7.30
C ARG A 27 7.31 -8.42 -7.77
N GLU A 28 6.30 -9.28 -7.59
CA GLU A 28 6.36 -10.68 -8.04
C GLU A 28 6.36 -10.80 -9.57
N ILE A 29 5.63 -9.92 -10.27
CA ILE A 29 5.67 -9.85 -11.75
C ILE A 29 7.06 -9.44 -12.26
N TYR A 30 7.72 -8.48 -11.62
CA TYR A 30 9.11 -8.13 -11.96
C TYR A 30 10.09 -9.29 -11.71
N ALA A 31 9.78 -10.16 -10.75
CA ALA A 31 10.48 -11.42 -10.53
C ALA A 31 10.08 -12.55 -11.50
N ARG A 32 9.28 -12.24 -12.54
CA ARG A 32 8.78 -13.16 -13.57
C ARG A 32 7.87 -14.27 -13.05
N ARG A 33 7.12 -13.98 -11.99
CA ARG A 33 6.18 -14.94 -11.40
C ARG A 33 4.76 -14.67 -11.83
N SER A 34 4.04 -15.74 -12.10
CA SER A 34 2.64 -15.69 -12.53
C SER A 34 1.74 -15.34 -11.33
N CYS A 35 0.90 -14.33 -11.50
CA CYS A 35 0.03 -13.82 -10.45
C CYS A 35 -1.44 -13.94 -10.85
N PHE A 36 -2.29 -14.31 -9.89
CA PHE A 36 -3.74 -14.37 -10.05
C PHE A 36 -4.42 -13.50 -9.00
N VAL A 37 -5.18 -12.51 -9.44
CA VAL A 37 -5.89 -11.58 -8.54
C VAL A 37 -7.36 -11.99 -8.45
N ILE A 38 -7.85 -12.20 -7.23
CA ILE A 38 -9.22 -12.59 -6.94
C ILE A 38 -9.89 -11.42 -6.21
N LYS A 39 -11.01 -10.96 -6.73
CA LYS A 39 -11.82 -9.87 -6.17
C LYS A 39 -13.20 -10.38 -5.79
N TYR A 40 -13.84 -9.69 -4.84
CA TYR A 40 -15.23 -9.95 -4.48
C TYR A 40 -16.18 -9.38 -5.55
N SER A 41 -17.02 -10.24 -6.12
CA SER A 41 -17.87 -9.88 -7.27
C SER A 41 -18.92 -8.82 -6.98
N LYS A 42 -19.40 -8.70 -5.73
CA LYS A 42 -20.40 -7.69 -5.38
C LYS A 42 -19.80 -6.32 -5.06
N ASP A 43 -18.47 -6.20 -5.03
CA ASP A 43 -17.80 -4.93 -4.83
C ASP A 43 -17.48 -4.25 -6.17
N THR A 44 -18.46 -3.53 -6.71
CA THR A 44 -18.36 -2.86 -8.02
C THR A 44 -17.81 -1.44 -7.95
N ARG A 45 -17.40 -0.96 -6.76
CA ARG A 45 -16.97 0.44 -6.53
C ARG A 45 -15.78 0.87 -7.39
N TYR A 46 -14.94 -0.09 -7.79
CA TYR A 46 -13.74 0.17 -8.57
C TYR A 46 -13.93 0.04 -10.09
N ASP A 47 -15.03 -0.57 -10.55
CA ASP A 47 -15.26 -0.83 -11.97
C ASP A 47 -15.87 0.38 -12.70
N GLU A 48 -16.59 1.26 -11.99
CA GLU A 48 -17.26 2.44 -12.58
C GLU A 48 -16.30 3.61 -12.89
N HIS A 49 -15.08 3.63 -12.34
CA HIS A 49 -14.15 4.76 -12.43
C HIS A 49 -12.77 4.45 -13.01
N ASN A 50 -12.46 3.19 -13.33
CA ASN A 50 -11.15 2.80 -13.83
C ASN A 50 -11.08 2.80 -15.36
N VAL A 51 -11.41 3.95 -15.97
CA VAL A 51 -11.08 4.22 -17.37
C VAL A 51 -9.67 4.82 -17.42
N ALA A 52 -8.74 3.98 -17.90
CA ALA A 52 -7.42 4.33 -18.42
C ALA A 52 -6.32 4.76 -17.42
N SER A 53 -5.33 3.89 -17.23
CA SER A 53 -3.91 4.28 -17.25
C SER A 53 -2.98 3.05 -17.18
N HIS A 54 -2.32 2.74 -18.31
CA HIS A 54 -1.02 2.06 -18.46
C HIS A 54 -0.74 0.68 -17.78
N ASP A 55 -1.62 0.14 -16.94
CA ASP A 55 -1.45 -1.09 -16.15
C ASP A 55 -2.21 -2.30 -16.72
N GLN A 56 -2.64 -2.25 -18.00
CA GLN A 56 -3.42 -3.32 -18.66
C GLN A 56 -2.75 -4.71 -18.67
N LEU A 57 -1.43 -4.79 -18.42
CA LEU A 57 -0.71 -6.06 -18.27
C LEU A 57 -0.92 -6.73 -16.90
N MET A 58 -1.20 -5.96 -15.83
CA MET A 58 -1.50 -6.49 -14.48
C MET A 58 -2.87 -7.18 -14.40
N LEU A 59 -3.74 -6.95 -15.39
CA LEU A 59 -5.18 -7.24 -15.37
C LEU A 59 -5.56 -8.54 -16.12
N ARG A 60 -4.62 -9.29 -16.70
CA ARG A 60 -4.96 -10.47 -17.55
C ARG A 60 -5.41 -11.72 -16.79
N ALA A 61 -5.17 -11.78 -15.48
CA ALA A 61 -5.54 -12.91 -14.65
C ALA A 61 -6.30 -12.39 -13.42
N GLN A 62 -7.51 -11.90 -13.67
CA GLN A 62 -8.43 -11.46 -12.62
C GLN A 62 -9.70 -12.32 -12.65
N ALA A 63 -10.18 -12.69 -11.48
CA ALA A 63 -11.50 -13.26 -11.29
C ALA A 63 -12.29 -12.42 -10.29
N ALA A 64 -13.55 -12.15 -10.61
CA ALA A 64 -14.52 -11.56 -9.69
C ALA A 64 -15.50 -12.66 -9.29
N VAL A 65 -15.46 -13.09 -8.03
CA VAL A 65 -16.23 -14.24 -7.52
C VAL A 65 -16.88 -13.91 -6.19
N SER A 66 -17.93 -14.64 -5.82
CA SER A 66 -18.56 -14.49 -4.49
C SER A 66 -18.00 -15.46 -3.46
N ARG A 67 -17.43 -16.59 -3.92
CA ARG A 67 -16.77 -17.62 -3.14
C ARG A 67 -15.46 -18.03 -3.82
N LEU A 68 -14.42 -18.33 -3.04
CA LEU A 68 -13.13 -18.74 -3.61
C LEU A 68 -13.22 -20.09 -4.32
N THR A 69 -14.13 -20.98 -3.91
CA THR A 69 -14.38 -22.24 -4.62
C THR A 69 -14.78 -22.06 -6.10
N GLU A 70 -15.33 -20.90 -6.48
CA GLU A 70 -15.73 -20.61 -7.88
C GLU A 70 -14.53 -20.52 -8.83
N VAL A 71 -13.31 -20.23 -8.32
CA VAL A 71 -12.11 -20.23 -9.17
C VAL A 71 -11.64 -21.64 -9.55
N GLN A 72 -12.23 -22.69 -8.97
CA GLN A 72 -11.93 -24.09 -9.25
C GLN A 72 -10.41 -24.37 -9.25
N ASP A 73 -9.89 -25.03 -10.29
CA ASP A 73 -8.47 -25.36 -10.43
C ASP A 73 -7.65 -24.27 -11.14
N THR A 74 -8.27 -23.14 -11.50
CA THR A 74 -7.60 -22.06 -12.23
C THR A 74 -6.40 -21.51 -11.46
N TRP A 75 -6.48 -21.40 -10.13
CA TRP A 75 -5.39 -20.89 -9.30
C TRP A 75 -4.14 -21.77 -9.32
N LYS A 76 -4.26 -23.07 -9.63
CA LYS A 76 -3.14 -24.03 -9.58
C LYS A 76 -2.01 -23.70 -10.58
N ARG A 77 -2.31 -23.01 -11.68
CA ARG A 77 -1.32 -22.62 -12.71
C ARG A 77 -0.52 -21.37 -12.37
N PHE A 78 -0.83 -20.70 -11.26
CA PHE A 78 -0.17 -19.46 -10.85
C PHE A 78 0.80 -19.69 -9.70
N ASP A 79 1.80 -18.82 -9.55
CA ASP A 79 2.77 -18.86 -8.45
C ASP A 79 2.29 -18.06 -7.23
N VAL A 80 1.53 -17.00 -7.48
CA VAL A 80 1.06 -16.02 -6.49
C VAL A 80 -0.45 -15.83 -6.63
N LEU A 81 -1.15 -15.90 -5.50
CA LEU A 81 -2.59 -15.64 -5.40
C LEU A 81 -2.78 -14.38 -4.57
N ALA A 82 -3.45 -13.38 -5.11
CA ALA A 82 -3.73 -12.12 -4.44
C ALA A 82 -5.25 -11.95 -4.27
N ILE A 83 -5.73 -12.08 -3.04
CA ILE A 83 -7.15 -11.99 -2.69
C ILE A 83 -7.41 -10.61 -2.11
N ASP A 84 -8.26 -9.82 -2.77
CA ASP A 84 -8.68 -8.52 -2.27
C ASP A 84 -10.09 -8.59 -1.66
N GLU A 85 -10.34 -7.75 -0.67
CA GLU A 85 -11.57 -7.73 0.13
C GLU A 85 -11.88 -9.11 0.77
N GLY A 86 -10.83 -9.74 1.32
CA GLY A 86 -10.84 -11.10 1.84
C GLY A 86 -11.95 -11.40 2.85
N GLN A 87 -12.42 -10.38 3.58
CA GLN A 87 -13.44 -10.54 4.63
C GLN A 87 -14.81 -11.00 4.13
N PHE A 88 -15.06 -10.91 2.81
CA PHE A 88 -16.33 -11.36 2.22
C PHE A 88 -16.33 -12.84 1.83
N PHE A 89 -15.18 -13.52 1.85
CA PHE A 89 -15.07 -14.93 1.52
C PHE A 89 -15.22 -15.79 2.79
N SER A 90 -16.26 -16.62 2.81
CA SER A 90 -16.54 -17.55 3.91
C SER A 90 -15.69 -18.83 3.87
N ASP A 91 -15.01 -19.06 2.76
CA ASP A 91 -14.12 -20.19 2.49
C ASP A 91 -12.63 -19.76 2.45
N LEU A 92 -12.31 -18.62 3.07
CA LEU A 92 -10.98 -17.99 3.01
C LEU A 92 -9.90 -18.85 3.66
N VAL A 93 -10.12 -19.32 4.89
CA VAL A 93 -9.10 -20.04 5.66
C VAL A 93 -8.71 -21.34 4.96
N ASP A 94 -9.69 -22.15 4.56
CA ASP A 94 -9.46 -23.42 3.89
C ASP A 94 -8.74 -23.23 2.54
N PHE A 95 -9.17 -22.24 1.76
CA PHE A 95 -8.54 -21.93 0.48
C PHE A 95 -7.09 -21.48 0.63
N CYS A 96 -6.81 -20.56 1.57
CA CYS A 96 -5.46 -20.02 1.77
C CYS A 96 -4.48 -21.11 2.21
N ASN A 97 -4.87 -21.96 3.16
CA ASN A 97 -4.05 -23.08 3.62
C ASN A 97 -3.80 -24.08 2.49
N THR A 98 -4.86 -24.49 1.77
CA THR A 98 -4.74 -25.43 0.64
C THR A 98 -3.78 -24.91 -0.43
N ALA A 99 -3.84 -23.62 -0.75
CA ALA A 99 -2.95 -23.01 -1.72
C ALA A 99 -1.51 -22.88 -1.20
N ALA A 100 -1.32 -22.46 0.06
CA ALA A 100 0.01 -22.35 0.66
C ALA A 100 0.70 -23.72 0.76
N ASP A 101 -0.01 -24.76 1.19
CA ASP A 101 0.48 -26.15 1.25
C ASP A 101 0.86 -26.69 -0.14
N ALA A 102 0.15 -26.24 -1.18
CA ALA A 102 0.50 -26.52 -2.59
C ALA A 102 1.67 -25.66 -3.13
N GLY A 103 2.37 -24.92 -2.25
CA GLY A 103 3.56 -24.14 -2.58
C GLY A 103 3.28 -22.75 -3.18
N LYS A 104 2.06 -22.22 -3.03
CA LYS A 104 1.69 -20.89 -3.54
C LYS A 104 2.03 -19.78 -2.53
N VAL A 105 2.35 -18.60 -3.02
CA VAL A 105 2.38 -17.39 -2.18
C VAL A 105 0.98 -16.79 -2.20
N VAL A 106 0.30 -16.80 -1.07
CA VAL A 106 -1.04 -16.25 -0.91
C VAL A 106 -0.92 -14.90 -0.21
N MET A 107 -1.45 -13.86 -0.83
CA MET A 107 -1.49 -12.50 -0.28
C MET A 107 -2.95 -12.10 -0.13
N VAL A 108 -3.36 -11.69 1.06
CA VAL A 108 -4.75 -11.33 1.37
C VAL A 108 -4.80 -9.89 1.85
N SER A 109 -5.66 -9.07 1.23
CA SER A 109 -6.03 -7.73 1.69
C SER A 109 -7.44 -7.79 2.27
N ALA A 110 -7.63 -7.33 3.51
CA ALA A 110 -8.94 -7.38 4.14
C ALA A 110 -9.15 -6.37 5.27
N LEU A 111 -10.40 -6.14 5.64
CA LEU A 111 -10.77 -5.49 6.90
C LEU A 111 -10.69 -6.51 8.04
N ASP A 112 -9.93 -6.23 9.10
CA ASP A 112 -9.88 -7.10 10.29
C ASP A 112 -11.12 -6.96 11.17
N GLY A 113 -11.75 -5.78 11.17
CA GLY A 113 -12.96 -5.49 11.91
C GLY A 113 -14.01 -4.76 11.07
N ASP A 114 -15.28 -5.06 11.35
CA ASP A 114 -16.40 -4.31 10.81
C ASP A 114 -16.56 -2.92 11.46
N TYR A 115 -17.62 -2.21 11.08
CA TYR A 115 -17.89 -0.87 11.62
C TYR A 115 -18.16 -0.84 13.13
N ARG A 116 -18.44 -2.00 13.76
CA ARG A 116 -18.63 -2.21 15.20
C ARG A 116 -17.36 -2.73 15.88
N ARG A 117 -16.26 -2.89 15.14
CA ARG A 117 -14.99 -3.52 15.55
C ARG A 117 -15.16 -5.00 15.92
N LYS A 118 -16.19 -5.67 15.42
CA LYS A 118 -16.30 -7.13 15.51
C LYS A 118 -15.46 -7.76 14.40
N PRO A 119 -14.86 -8.94 14.63
CA PRO A 119 -14.15 -9.67 13.58
C PRO A 119 -14.99 -9.75 12.30
N PHE A 120 -14.40 -9.40 11.16
CA PHE A 120 -15.08 -9.45 9.87
C PHE A 120 -14.74 -10.76 9.16
N GLY A 121 -15.75 -11.61 8.93
CA GLY A 121 -15.57 -12.90 8.29
C GLY A 121 -14.52 -13.75 9.02
N GLN A 122 -13.68 -14.45 8.26
CA GLN A 122 -12.64 -15.33 8.80
C GLN A 122 -11.27 -14.64 8.97
N ILE A 123 -11.19 -13.31 8.91
CA ILE A 123 -9.88 -12.62 8.91
C ILE A 123 -9.10 -12.85 10.21
N CYS A 124 -9.77 -12.79 11.36
CA CYS A 124 -9.13 -13.07 12.64
C CYS A 124 -8.75 -14.57 12.79
N GLU A 125 -9.51 -15.46 12.15
CA GLU A 125 -9.24 -16.91 12.13
C GLU A 125 -8.05 -17.26 11.21
N LEU A 126 -7.76 -16.42 10.21
CA LEU A 126 -6.64 -16.61 9.29
C LEU A 126 -5.28 -16.26 9.93
N VAL A 127 -5.26 -15.33 10.90
CA VAL A 127 -4.03 -14.81 11.54
C VAL A 127 -3.05 -15.89 12.01
N PRO A 128 -3.48 -16.97 12.70
CA PRO A 128 -2.55 -18.01 13.17
C PRO A 128 -1.87 -18.81 12.05
N TYR A 129 -2.40 -18.75 10.82
CA TYR A 129 -1.86 -19.43 9.65
C TYR A 129 -0.92 -18.53 8.83
N CYS A 130 -0.79 -17.24 9.16
CA CYS A 130 0.00 -16.30 8.40
C CYS A 130 1.46 -16.25 8.84
N GLU A 131 2.40 -16.34 7.90
CA GLU A 131 3.81 -16.03 8.13
C GLU A 131 4.07 -14.52 8.29
N ALA A 132 3.18 -13.67 7.76
CA ALA A 132 3.27 -12.21 7.91
C ALA A 132 1.88 -11.58 8.08
N VAL A 133 1.74 -10.66 9.02
CA VAL A 133 0.53 -9.87 9.25
C VAL A 133 0.90 -8.40 9.38
N ASP A 134 0.48 -7.59 8.41
CA ASP A 134 0.74 -6.16 8.33
C ASP A 134 -0.56 -5.39 8.57
N LYS A 135 -0.66 -4.68 9.70
CA LYS A 135 -1.81 -3.81 9.98
C LYS A 135 -1.52 -2.37 9.60
N LEU A 136 -2.08 -1.96 8.47
CA LEU A 136 -1.98 -0.60 7.96
C LEU A 136 -2.88 0.35 8.74
N THR A 137 -2.44 1.59 8.87
CA THR A 137 -3.21 2.69 9.44
C THR A 137 -3.61 3.68 8.36
N ALA A 138 -4.80 4.25 8.48
CA ALA A 138 -5.22 5.42 7.69
C ALA A 138 -4.91 6.73 8.46
N VAL A 139 -5.29 7.87 7.89
CA VAL A 139 -5.36 9.14 8.63
C VAL A 139 -6.78 9.33 9.16
N CYS A 140 -6.94 9.78 10.40
CA CYS A 140 -8.25 10.02 10.97
C CYS A 140 -8.99 11.12 10.22
N MET A 141 -10.17 10.79 9.71
CA MET A 141 -11.02 11.69 8.95
C MET A 141 -11.84 12.65 9.84
N MET A 142 -11.74 12.54 11.17
CA MET A 142 -12.40 13.46 12.10
C MET A 142 -11.44 14.49 12.72
N CYS A 143 -10.26 14.05 13.20
CA CYS A 143 -9.29 14.97 13.79
C CYS A 143 -8.14 15.34 12.86
N HIS A 144 -7.93 14.64 11.74
CA HIS A 144 -6.88 14.88 10.75
C HIS A 144 -5.41 14.80 11.23
N GLU A 145 -5.19 14.57 12.53
CA GLU A 145 -3.85 14.57 13.13
C GLU A 145 -3.38 13.16 13.50
N GLN A 146 -4.30 12.27 13.86
CA GLN A 146 -3.96 10.96 14.43
C GLN A 146 -4.08 9.82 13.40
N PRO A 147 -3.27 8.76 13.53
CA PRO A 147 -3.49 7.52 12.81
C PRO A 147 -4.88 6.93 13.13
N ALA A 148 -5.55 6.46 12.09
CA ALA A 148 -6.82 5.77 12.20
C ALA A 148 -6.64 4.26 12.06
N CYS A 149 -7.23 3.55 13.01
CA CYS A 149 -7.21 2.08 13.07
C CYS A 149 -8.61 1.48 12.95
N PHE A 150 -9.67 2.30 12.89
CA PHE A 150 -11.06 1.86 12.89
C PHE A 150 -11.85 2.46 11.75
N THR A 151 -12.75 1.66 11.18
CA THR A 151 -13.78 2.14 10.25
C THR A 151 -15.03 2.47 11.04
N ARG A 152 -15.59 3.67 10.83
CA ARG A 152 -16.88 4.07 11.40
C ARG A 152 -17.88 4.28 10.27
N ARG A 153 -19.08 3.69 10.39
CA ARG A 153 -20.19 3.91 9.48
C ARG A 153 -20.93 5.20 9.86
N THR A 154 -21.28 6.00 8.87
CA THR A 154 -21.97 7.30 9.06
C THR A 154 -23.46 7.26 8.72
N VAL A 155 -23.91 6.19 8.06
CA VAL A 155 -25.32 5.93 7.74
C VAL A 155 -25.96 4.97 8.74
N ASN A 156 -27.24 5.19 9.06
CA ASN A 156 -27.99 4.36 10.00
C ASN A 156 -28.52 3.07 9.35
N VAL A 157 -27.60 2.16 9.02
CA VAL A 157 -27.92 0.83 8.49
C VAL A 157 -27.23 -0.20 9.37
N GLU A 158 -27.95 -1.23 9.80
CA GLU A 158 -27.44 -2.20 10.78
C GLU A 158 -26.68 -3.39 10.16
N GLN A 159 -26.97 -3.73 8.91
CA GLN A 159 -26.40 -4.90 8.23
C GLN A 159 -24.86 -4.84 8.18
N GLN A 160 -24.18 -5.97 8.40
CA GLN A 160 -22.72 -5.99 8.45
C GLN A 160 -22.12 -5.68 7.07
N GLU A 161 -22.54 -6.42 6.04
CA GLU A 161 -22.17 -6.19 4.63
C GLU A 161 -23.00 -5.04 4.04
N LEU A 162 -22.39 -3.87 3.91
CA LEU A 162 -22.92 -2.74 3.16
C LEU A 162 -21.77 -2.15 2.34
N ILE A 163 -21.79 -2.36 1.03
CA ILE A 163 -20.81 -1.84 0.10
C ILE A 163 -21.00 -0.32 -0.03
N GLY A 164 -19.93 0.43 0.22
CA GLY A 164 -19.95 1.89 0.18
C GLY A 164 -18.53 2.47 0.28
N GLY A 165 -18.37 3.75 -0.02
CA GLY A 165 -17.09 4.45 0.01
C GLY A 165 -17.04 5.50 1.13
N ALA A 166 -16.39 6.63 0.82
CA ALA A 166 -16.28 7.79 1.72
C ALA A 166 -17.61 8.53 1.96
N ASP A 167 -18.67 8.14 1.28
CA ASP A 167 -20.04 8.61 1.47
C ASP A 167 -20.75 7.90 2.65
N MET A 168 -20.35 6.67 2.97
CA MET A 168 -20.98 5.86 4.04
C MET A 168 -20.03 5.52 5.20
N TYR A 169 -18.72 5.71 5.00
CA TYR A 169 -17.70 5.30 5.95
C TYR A 169 -16.58 6.31 6.09
N ILE A 170 -16.00 6.37 7.29
CA ILE A 170 -14.82 7.18 7.62
C ILE A 170 -13.80 6.37 8.42
N ALA A 171 -12.51 6.67 8.23
CA ALA A 171 -11.46 6.14 9.09
C ALA A 171 -11.31 7.00 10.36
N THR A 172 -11.23 6.39 11.53
CA THR A 172 -11.18 7.09 12.82
C THR A 172 -10.07 6.55 13.73
N CYS A 173 -9.47 7.46 14.50
CA CYS A 173 -8.64 7.10 15.65
C CYS A 173 -9.52 6.58 16.79
N ARG A 174 -8.89 6.08 17.85
CA ARG A 174 -9.60 5.50 19.01
C ARG A 174 -10.57 6.47 19.67
N GLU A 175 -10.16 7.72 19.87
CA GLU A 175 -10.98 8.72 20.53
C GLU A 175 -12.19 9.11 19.67
N CYS A 176 -11.94 9.46 18.40
CA CYS A 176 -12.98 9.86 17.45
C CYS A 176 -14.01 8.76 17.17
N TYR A 177 -13.62 7.48 17.22
CA TYR A 177 -14.56 6.36 17.09
C TYR A 177 -15.62 6.37 18.22
N SER A 178 -15.22 6.70 19.44
CA SER A 178 -16.09 6.68 20.63
C SER A 178 -16.94 7.95 20.80
N LYS A 179 -16.68 9.03 20.03
CA LYS A 179 -17.49 10.26 20.09
C LYS A 179 -18.90 9.98 19.57
N GLN A 180 -19.93 10.41 20.29
CA GLN A 180 -21.32 10.22 19.83
C GLN A 180 -21.61 10.98 18.53
N GLN A 181 -21.02 12.16 18.38
CA GLN A 181 -21.20 13.00 17.20
C GLN A 181 -20.55 12.35 15.98
N LEU A 182 -21.37 12.13 14.95
CA LEU A 182 -20.93 11.81 13.60
C LEU A 182 -20.75 13.12 12.82
N PRO A 183 -19.82 13.19 11.87
CA PRO A 183 -19.82 14.27 10.90
C PRO A 183 -21.13 14.22 10.11
N SER A 184 -21.73 15.39 9.91
CA SER A 184 -22.87 15.60 9.04
C SER A 184 -22.53 15.25 7.59
N ILE A 185 -23.56 14.98 6.78
CA ILE A 185 -23.41 14.73 5.34
C ILE A 185 -22.68 15.90 4.66
N GLU A 186 -22.93 17.13 5.09
CA GLU A 186 -22.29 18.32 4.54
C GLU A 186 -20.80 18.37 4.89
N GLU A 187 -20.42 18.06 6.14
CA GLU A 187 -19.01 17.96 6.55
C GLU A 187 -18.28 16.87 5.77
N MET A 188 -18.91 15.72 5.56
CA MET A 188 -18.35 14.63 4.74
C MET A 188 -18.13 15.08 3.28
N ARG A 189 -19.06 15.82 2.69
CA ARG A 189 -18.94 16.36 1.33
C ARG A 189 -17.83 17.41 1.23
N MET A 190 -17.78 18.35 2.17
CA MET A 190 -16.72 19.36 2.23
C MET A 190 -15.34 18.71 2.36
N GLN A 191 -15.24 17.66 3.17
CA GLN A 191 -14.01 16.89 3.30
C GLN A 191 -13.59 16.21 1.99
N GLN A 192 -14.53 15.57 1.28
CA GLN A 192 -14.23 14.99 -0.04
C GLN A 192 -13.78 16.05 -1.06
N MET A 193 -14.41 17.23 -1.05
CA MET A 193 -14.00 18.35 -1.90
C MET A 193 -12.58 18.83 -1.55
N ALA A 194 -12.27 18.96 -0.26
CA ALA A 194 -10.94 19.35 0.20
C ALA A 194 -9.86 18.35 -0.22
N ILE A 195 -10.13 17.04 -0.11
CA ILE A 195 -9.22 15.98 -0.59
C ILE A 195 -9.00 16.12 -2.09
N LYS A 196 -10.07 16.24 -2.90
CA LYS A 196 -9.97 16.40 -4.35
C LYS A 196 -9.18 17.65 -4.75
N GLU A 197 -9.31 18.74 -4.00
CA GLU A 197 -8.56 19.98 -4.24
C GLU A 197 -7.06 19.80 -3.93
N VAL A 198 -6.70 19.09 -2.86
CA VAL A 198 -5.31 18.73 -2.56
C VAL A 198 -4.75 17.83 -3.65
N GLU A 199 -5.47 16.76 -4.03
CA GLU A 199 -5.07 15.86 -5.11
C GLU A 199 -4.87 16.62 -6.43
N LYS A 200 -5.79 17.52 -6.78
CA LYS A 200 -5.68 18.36 -7.98
C LYS A 200 -4.46 19.26 -7.94
N ARG A 201 -4.10 19.84 -6.79
CA ARG A 201 -2.88 20.65 -6.65
C ARG A 201 -1.63 19.79 -6.85
N TYR A 202 -1.54 18.63 -6.19
CA TYR A 202 -0.36 17.76 -6.28
C TYR A 202 -0.22 17.07 -7.65
N LEU A 203 -1.30 16.51 -8.20
CA LEU A 203 -1.30 15.87 -9.52
C LEU A 203 -1.22 16.91 -10.65
N GLY A 204 -1.80 18.10 -10.46
CA GLY A 204 -1.71 19.22 -11.40
C GLY A 204 -0.32 19.88 -11.45
N MET A 205 0.47 19.78 -10.37
CA MET A 205 1.89 20.18 -10.38
C MET A 205 2.76 19.23 -11.22
N SER A 206 2.36 17.96 -11.39
CA SER A 206 3.13 16.99 -12.17
C SER A 206 3.04 17.20 -13.69
N SER A 207 2.11 18.02 -14.19
CA SER A 207 1.94 18.32 -15.64
C SER A 207 2.60 19.62 -16.10
N LYS A 208 3.26 20.40 -15.23
CA LYS A 208 4.00 21.61 -15.63
C LYS A 208 5.51 21.37 -15.67
N LYS A 209 5.98 20.64 -16.68
CA LYS A 209 7.39 20.71 -17.12
C LYS A 209 7.49 20.59 -18.64
N ALA A 210 7.25 21.71 -19.32
CA ALA A 210 7.74 21.98 -20.68
C ALA A 210 7.68 23.50 -20.95
N THR A 211 8.48 24.28 -20.22
CA THR A 211 8.77 25.66 -20.60
C THR A 211 10.13 25.71 -21.30
N THR A 212 10.04 25.82 -22.63
CA THR A 212 10.88 26.65 -23.51
C THR A 212 12.39 26.48 -23.38
N GLY A 213 12.96 25.68 -24.29
CA GLY A 213 14.38 25.80 -24.64
C GLY A 213 14.68 27.17 -25.28
N PRO A 214 15.93 27.66 -25.21
CA PRO A 214 16.28 28.99 -25.68
C PRO A 214 16.16 29.06 -27.21
N GLN A 215 15.50 30.11 -27.69
CA GLN A 215 15.42 30.46 -29.11
C GLN A 215 16.82 30.79 -29.64
N THR A 216 17.32 29.99 -30.59
CA THR A 216 18.44 30.38 -31.44
C THR A 216 17.95 31.34 -32.53
N PRO A 217 18.67 32.44 -32.81
CA PRO A 217 18.26 33.38 -33.85
C PRO A 217 18.50 32.79 -35.24
N GLU A 218 17.51 32.94 -36.13
CA GLU A 218 17.59 32.56 -37.53
C GLU A 218 18.69 33.34 -38.27
N LYS A 219 19.44 32.64 -39.13
CA LYS A 219 20.26 33.24 -40.20
C LYS A 219 19.78 32.72 -41.56
N PRO A 220 19.90 33.53 -42.62
CA PRO A 220 19.09 33.39 -43.83
C PRO A 220 19.64 32.33 -44.80
N ALA A 221 18.72 31.83 -45.62
CA ALA A 221 18.95 30.84 -46.65
C ALA A 221 19.92 31.33 -47.75
N GLY A 222 20.87 30.47 -48.12
CA GLY A 222 21.71 30.65 -49.28
C GLY A 222 22.44 29.36 -49.67
N GLY A 223 22.06 28.80 -50.82
CA GLY A 223 23.03 28.25 -51.78
C GLY A 223 23.57 26.83 -51.59
N TRP A 224 22.97 25.90 -52.35
CA TRP A 224 23.62 24.94 -53.27
C TRP A 224 24.76 24.03 -52.74
N GLY A 225 24.61 22.72 -52.93
CA GLY A 225 25.80 21.86 -52.97
C GLY A 225 25.54 20.38 -52.75
N THR A 226 25.62 19.63 -53.83
CA THR A 226 25.53 18.17 -53.93
C THR A 226 26.66 17.39 -53.26
N LYS A 227 26.39 16.10 -53.00
CA LYS A 227 27.29 14.91 -53.11
C LYS A 227 28.10 14.42 -51.89
N THR A 228 27.77 13.16 -51.53
CA THR A 228 28.64 11.96 -51.34
C THR A 228 29.67 11.84 -50.21
N GLY A 229 29.76 10.60 -49.68
CA GLY A 229 30.94 9.98 -49.05
C GLY A 229 30.86 9.98 -47.52
N VAL A 230 30.53 8.88 -46.83
CA VAL A 230 31.28 7.62 -46.61
C VAL A 230 32.68 7.83 -46.02
N ALA A 231 32.91 7.04 -44.97
CA ALA A 231 34.16 6.66 -44.32
C ALA A 231 34.69 7.62 -43.25
N THR A 232 35.34 7.19 -42.17
CA THR A 232 35.66 5.91 -41.51
C THR A 232 36.61 6.36 -40.40
N LEU A 233 36.56 5.71 -39.23
CA LEU A 233 37.59 5.49 -38.19
C LEU A 233 38.79 6.48 -38.11
N THR A 234 39.42 6.71 -36.97
CA THR A 234 40.30 5.72 -36.33
C THR A 234 40.94 6.40 -35.12
N THR A 235 41.09 5.64 -34.02
CA THR A 235 42.29 5.56 -33.14
C THR A 235 42.83 6.83 -32.47
N MET A 236 43.44 6.81 -31.30
CA MET A 236 43.72 5.85 -30.22
C MET A 236 44.48 6.66 -29.16
N ALA A 237 44.53 6.12 -27.94
CA ALA A 237 45.70 6.18 -27.04
C ALA A 237 46.11 7.57 -26.48
N THR A 238 46.61 7.75 -25.26
CA THR A 238 47.06 6.88 -24.16
C THR A 238 47.38 7.81 -22.98
N GLU A 239 47.28 7.29 -21.75
CA GLU A 239 48.19 7.47 -20.58
C GLU A 239 48.74 8.88 -20.26
N GLY A 240 48.82 9.38 -19.02
CA GLY A 240 48.83 8.80 -17.69
C GLY A 240 49.66 9.73 -16.75
N ALA A 241 49.44 9.60 -15.45
CA ALA A 241 50.32 9.98 -14.32
C ALA A 241 50.48 11.47 -13.87
N ALA A 242 49.87 11.74 -12.70
CA ALA A 242 50.40 12.30 -11.44
C ALA A 242 51.48 13.42 -11.42
N SER A 243 51.23 14.49 -10.65
CA SER A 243 51.87 14.75 -9.34
C SER A 243 51.55 16.13 -8.72
N SER A 244 51.35 16.11 -7.39
CA SER A 244 51.70 17.09 -6.33
C SER A 244 51.43 18.61 -6.44
N GLY A 245 50.88 19.16 -5.35
CA GLY A 245 51.10 20.57 -4.96
C GLY A 245 50.07 21.11 -3.96
N ALA A 246 50.48 21.32 -2.70
CA ALA A 246 49.66 21.83 -1.60
C ALA A 246 49.57 23.37 -1.57
N SER A 247 48.49 23.94 -1.02
CA SER A 247 48.52 24.98 0.04
C SER A 247 47.13 25.57 0.38
N ALA A 248 46.95 25.87 1.68
CA ALA A 248 46.10 26.87 2.35
C ALA A 248 44.69 27.18 1.78
N GLY A 249 43.57 27.09 2.52
CA GLY A 249 43.33 27.46 3.91
C GLY A 249 42.42 28.69 3.95
N MET A 250 41.09 28.53 4.12
CA MET A 250 40.22 29.58 4.67
C MET A 250 38.84 29.04 5.10
N LYS A 251 38.33 29.65 6.18
CA LYS A 251 37.25 29.20 7.07
C LYS A 251 35.84 29.57 6.55
N SER A 252 34.87 28.87 7.13
CA SER A 252 33.51 29.32 7.54
C SER A 252 32.31 28.91 6.68
N GLY A 253 31.29 28.38 7.38
CA GLY A 253 29.94 28.10 6.88
C GLY A 253 29.41 26.75 7.37
N ARG A 254 28.82 26.71 8.56
CA ARG A 254 28.18 25.50 9.13
C ARG A 254 26.80 25.29 8.51
N ASP A 255 26.53 24.06 8.10
CA ASP A 255 25.19 23.53 7.82
C ASP A 255 24.41 23.31 9.13
N PRO A 256 23.09 23.58 9.19
CA PRO A 256 22.27 23.26 10.35
C PRO A 256 21.54 21.93 10.14
N CYS A 257 22.07 20.85 10.69
CA CYS A 257 21.32 19.60 10.87
C CYS A 257 21.99 18.75 11.97
N GLU A 258 21.92 19.22 13.22
CA GLU A 258 22.28 18.41 14.38
C GLU A 258 21.08 17.51 14.74
N LEU A 259 21.25 16.20 14.52
CA LEU A 259 20.40 15.15 15.07
C LEU A 259 20.82 14.91 16.53
N PRO A 260 19.89 14.69 17.49
CA PRO A 260 20.26 14.38 18.85
C PRO A 260 20.86 12.97 18.98
N ASP A 261 21.92 12.88 19.78
CA ASP A 261 22.66 11.65 20.11
C ASP A 261 21.74 10.52 20.62
N PHE A 262 21.78 9.38 19.94
CA PHE A 262 21.17 8.13 20.41
C PHE A 262 22.05 7.53 21.53
N THR A 263 21.61 7.65 22.78
CA THR A 263 22.20 6.91 23.90
C THR A 263 21.85 5.42 23.80
N THR A 264 22.86 4.55 23.83
CA THR A 264 22.76 3.09 23.70
C THR A 264 22.43 2.35 25.01
N GLU A 265 21.64 2.95 25.91
CA GLU A 265 21.23 2.27 27.14
C GLU A 265 19.90 1.51 26.96
N ALA A 266 19.97 0.18 27.06
CA ALA A 266 18.80 -0.68 27.07
C ALA A 266 17.99 -0.49 28.37
N PRO A 267 16.64 -0.39 28.31
CA PRO A 267 15.81 -0.25 29.51
C PRO A 267 15.87 -1.54 30.35
N LYS A 268 16.31 -1.40 31.61
CA LYS A 268 16.28 -2.47 32.61
C LYS A 268 14.84 -2.72 33.07
N TYR A 269 14.21 -3.77 32.55
CA TYR A 269 12.94 -4.26 33.09
C TYR A 269 13.18 -5.02 34.39
N GLN A 270 12.63 -4.55 35.51
CA GLN A 270 12.55 -5.31 36.75
C GLN A 270 11.45 -6.37 36.64
N ARG A 271 11.82 -7.64 36.85
CA ARG A 271 10.88 -8.76 36.98
C ARG A 271 10.13 -8.60 38.31
N VAL A 272 8.83 -8.33 38.23
CA VAL A 272 7.93 -8.39 39.40
C VAL A 272 7.56 -9.85 39.61
N GLU A 273 7.94 -10.43 40.75
CA GLU A 273 7.53 -11.79 41.11
C GLU A 273 6.07 -11.82 41.57
N PRO A 274 5.27 -12.81 41.14
CA PRO A 274 3.88 -12.92 41.57
C PRO A 274 3.79 -13.48 42.99
N THR A 275 3.34 -12.66 43.95
CA THR A 275 2.93 -13.14 45.28
C THR A 275 1.57 -13.83 45.19
N CYS A 276 1.55 -15.14 44.96
CA CYS A 276 0.37 -15.95 45.21
C CYS A 276 0.23 -16.21 46.71
N LYS A 277 -0.70 -15.52 47.38
CA LYS A 277 -1.19 -15.93 48.70
C LYS A 277 -2.24 -17.02 48.49
N ALA A 278 -1.88 -18.26 48.82
CA ALA A 278 -2.83 -19.36 48.94
C ALA A 278 -3.73 -19.11 50.17
N SER A 279 -5.03 -18.88 49.95
CA SER A 279 -6.04 -19.00 51.00
C SER A 279 -6.45 -20.47 51.09
N ALA A 280 -5.99 -21.15 52.13
CA ALA A 280 -6.51 -22.45 52.52
C ALA A 280 -7.96 -22.28 53.00
N ALA A 281 -8.91 -22.88 52.29
CA ALA A 281 -10.26 -23.09 52.79
C ALA A 281 -10.25 -24.40 53.58
N SER A 282 -10.41 -24.30 54.89
CA SER A 282 -10.64 -25.40 55.81
C SER A 282 -12.02 -26.00 55.59
N SER A 283 -12.04 -27.32 55.53
CA SER A 283 -13.20 -28.19 55.69
C SER A 283 -13.84 -28.02 57.07
N GLU A 284 -15.16 -27.82 57.09
CA GLU A 284 -16.15 -28.36 58.03
C GLU A 284 -17.57 -28.13 57.47
#